data_AF-A0A6A6Z2S1-F1
#
_entry.id   AF-A0A6A6Z2S1-F1
#
_cell.length_a   1.000
_cell.length_b   1.000
_cell.length_c   1.000
_cell.angle_alpha   90.00
_cell.angle_beta   90.00
_cell.angle_gamma   90.00
#
_symmetry.space_group_name_H-M   'P 1'
#
loop_
_entity.id
_entity.type
_entity.pdbx_description
1 polymer ?
#
loop_
_entity_poly.entity_id
_entity_poly.type
_entity_poly.pdbx_seq_one_letter_code
_entity_poly.pdbx_strand_id
1 'polypeptide(L)'
;MGKDIDELAEDVESKLFVPDQDRHSIQASVSKQDTGVNGKGPHDAYRHRLTDIEELQQVLSEAPYDVDVRIRLAHAYKRLGYPDLAVGEAYKALLLIDEVLEEGGEYHEEALEAASSSIRSLIKHGITPDSSHSNGHQHGLSGAQALQSSDNPVVTDEDVVVWAKTYWSRAS
;
A
#
# COMPACT_ATOMS: atom_id res chain seq x y z
N MET A 1 -3.86 15.97 -34.65
CA MET A 1 -4.83 15.02 -34.06
C MET A 1 -4.10 14.32 -32.93
N GLY A 2 -4.11 14.80 -31.68
CA GLY A 2 -5.19 15.52 -31.00
C GLY A 2 -6.13 14.50 -30.37
N LYS A 3 -5.70 13.92 -29.24
CA LYS A 3 -6.55 13.53 -28.11
C LYS A 3 -5.71 13.67 -26.84
N ASP A 4 -6.21 14.51 -25.97
CA ASP A 4 -5.56 15.07 -24.80
C ASP A 4 -5.32 13.98 -23.74
N ILE A 5 -4.16 14.08 -23.09
CA ILE A 5 -3.63 13.11 -22.11
C ILE A 5 -4.15 13.43 -20.69
N ASP A 6 -5.01 14.44 -20.58
CA ASP A 6 -5.55 14.95 -19.31
C ASP A 6 -6.85 14.24 -18.89
N GLU A 7 -7.43 13.36 -19.72
CA GLU A 7 -8.75 12.74 -19.46
C GLU A 7 -8.70 11.34 -18.81
N LEU A 8 -7.51 10.76 -18.58
CA LEU A 8 -7.37 9.46 -17.90
C LEU A 8 -6.91 9.53 -16.44
N ALA A 9 -6.60 10.73 -15.93
CA ALA A 9 -6.20 10.91 -14.54
C ALA A 9 -7.39 10.92 -13.55
N GLU A 10 -8.60 11.25 -14.00
CA GLU A 10 -9.76 11.38 -13.10
C GLU A 10 -10.42 10.04 -12.73
N ASP A 11 -10.27 8.98 -13.53
CA ASP A 11 -11.04 7.74 -13.32
C ASP A 11 -10.39 6.74 -12.34
N VAL A 12 -9.11 6.93 -11.98
CA VAL A 12 -8.41 6.09 -10.99
C VAL A 12 -8.39 6.72 -9.60
N GLU A 13 -8.35 8.05 -9.50
CA GLU A 13 -8.53 8.74 -8.21
C GLU A 13 -9.93 8.43 -7.64
N SER A 14 -10.97 8.32 -8.48
CA SER A 14 -12.36 8.10 -8.03
C SER A 14 -12.64 6.75 -7.33
N LYS A 15 -11.79 5.73 -7.46
CA LYS A 15 -12.03 4.38 -6.90
C LYS A 15 -11.27 4.09 -5.60
N LEU A 16 -10.30 4.91 -5.22
CA LEU A 16 -9.57 4.85 -3.94
C LEU A 16 -9.79 6.11 -3.08
N PHE A 17 -10.47 7.13 -3.62
CA PHE A 17 -10.79 8.38 -2.94
C PHE A 17 -12.31 8.47 -2.70
N VAL A 18 -12.73 8.45 -1.44
CA VAL A 18 -14.00 9.06 -1.04
C VAL A 18 -13.65 10.49 -0.63
N PRO A 19 -14.09 11.53 -1.36
CA PRO A 19 -13.91 12.90 -0.91
C PRO A 19 -14.66 13.10 0.41
N ASP A 20 -13.94 13.52 1.46
CA ASP A 20 -14.54 14.04 2.68
C ASP A 20 -15.15 15.42 2.37
N GLN A 21 -16.39 15.38 1.87
CA GLN A 21 -17.16 16.54 1.45
C GLN A 21 -17.82 17.21 2.68
N ASP A 22 -17.05 17.51 3.73
CA ASP A 22 -17.56 18.22 4.91
C ASP A 22 -16.56 19.25 5.49
N ARG A 23 -15.78 19.87 4.60
CA ARG A 23 -15.06 21.12 4.93
C ARG A 23 -15.56 22.24 4.02
N HIS A 24 -16.68 22.88 4.39
CA HIS A 24 -16.93 24.33 4.32
C HIS A 24 -18.43 24.66 4.44
N SER A 25 -18.92 24.85 5.68
CA SER A 25 -19.88 25.90 6.05
C SER A 25 -20.37 25.69 7.49
N ILE A 26 -19.62 26.17 8.47
CA ILE A 26 -20.20 26.55 9.76
C ILE A 26 -20.02 28.05 9.92
N GLN A 27 -20.78 28.81 9.14
CA GLN A 27 -21.23 30.15 9.51
C GLN A 27 -22.58 30.41 8.84
N ALA A 28 -23.51 30.92 9.64
CA ALA A 28 -24.89 31.31 9.33
C ALA A 28 -25.93 30.18 9.22
N SER A 29 -26.65 29.95 10.33
CA SER A 29 -28.09 30.28 10.46
C SER A 29 -28.79 29.35 11.45
N VAL A 30 -29.13 29.93 12.61
CA VAL A 30 -30.20 29.45 13.48
C VAL A 30 -31.50 29.34 12.66
N SER A 31 -32.06 28.14 12.47
CA SER A 31 -33.50 27.87 12.56
C SER A 31 -33.85 26.38 12.38
N LYS A 32 -34.41 25.82 13.46
CA LYS A 32 -35.48 24.79 13.54
C LYS A 32 -35.52 23.57 12.60
N GLN A 33 -35.57 22.43 13.30
CA GLN A 33 -36.48 21.28 13.16
C GLN A 33 -36.06 20.09 12.28
N ASP A 34 -35.79 18.99 13.01
CA ASP A 34 -36.33 17.65 12.82
C ASP A 34 -36.23 17.01 11.43
N THR A 35 -35.23 16.15 11.26
CA THR A 35 -35.41 14.80 10.71
C THR A 35 -34.26 13.92 11.20
N GLY A 36 -34.59 12.74 11.74
CA GLY A 36 -33.64 11.79 12.34
C GLY A 36 -32.42 11.48 11.48
N VAL A 37 -31.23 11.65 12.06
CA VAL A 37 -29.96 11.28 11.43
C VAL A 37 -29.32 10.16 12.24
N ASN A 38 -29.11 9.05 11.54
CA ASN A 38 -28.41 7.85 11.97
C ASN A 38 -26.99 8.22 12.45
N GLY A 39 -26.78 8.23 13.76
CA GLY A 39 -25.54 8.68 14.38
C GLY A 39 -24.42 7.65 14.28
N LYS A 40 -23.53 7.80 13.30
CA LYS A 40 -22.12 7.45 13.47
C LYS A 40 -21.41 8.72 13.90
N GLY A 41 -21.17 8.88 15.20
CA GLY A 41 -20.53 10.07 15.72
C GLY A 41 -19.04 10.11 15.33
N PRO A 42 -18.39 11.28 15.38
CA PRO A 42 -16.94 11.40 15.18
C PRO A 42 -16.11 10.51 16.13
N HIS A 43 -16.69 10.14 17.29
CA HIS A 43 -16.10 9.19 18.23
C HIS A 43 -15.98 7.77 17.66
N ASP A 44 -16.96 7.29 16.91
CA ASP A 44 -16.93 5.93 16.34
C ASP A 44 -15.85 5.82 15.26
N ALA A 45 -15.68 6.87 14.45
CA ALA A 45 -14.62 6.97 13.45
C ALA A 45 -13.22 7.05 14.09
N TYR A 46 -13.09 7.72 15.24
CA TYR A 46 -11.82 7.77 15.97
C TYR A 46 -11.46 6.41 16.61
N ARG A 47 -12.46 5.71 17.18
CA ARG A 47 -12.28 4.36 17.74
C ARG A 47 -11.87 3.36 16.66
N HIS A 48 -12.52 3.40 15.50
CA HIS A 48 -12.17 2.53 14.39
C HIS A 48 -10.72 2.72 13.93
N ARG A 49 -10.28 3.99 13.77
CA ARG A 49 -8.89 4.31 13.43
C ARG A 49 -7.87 3.87 14.48
N LEU A 50 -8.23 3.85 15.76
CA LEU A 50 -7.37 3.30 16.81
C LEU A 50 -7.26 1.79 16.72
N THR A 51 -8.39 1.10 16.52
CA THR A 51 -8.39 -0.35 16.30
C THR A 51 -7.55 -0.74 15.09
N ASP A 52 -7.64 0.01 13.99
CA ASP A 52 -6.78 -0.20 12.81
C ASP A 52 -5.28 -0.15 13.16
N ILE A 53 -4.88 0.79 14.03
CA ILE A 53 -3.48 0.91 14.48
C ILE A 53 -3.07 -0.27 15.36
N GLU A 54 -3.91 -0.66 16.31
CA GLU A 54 -3.64 -1.79 17.20
C GLU A 54 -3.47 -3.09 16.40
N GLU A 55 -4.32 -3.32 15.40
CA GLU A 55 -4.21 -4.48 14.51
C GLU A 55 -2.91 -4.44 13.70
N LEU A 56 -2.55 -3.29 13.11
CA LEU A 56 -1.29 -3.14 12.37
C LEU A 56 -0.06 -3.35 13.27
N GLN A 57 -0.09 -2.86 14.51
CA GLN A 57 0.98 -3.07 15.48
C GLN A 57 1.12 -4.53 15.88
N GLN A 58 -0.01 -5.24 16.04
CA GLN A 58 0.00 -6.68 16.31
C GLN A 58 0.63 -7.44 15.15
N VAL A 59 0.28 -7.10 13.91
CA VAL A 59 0.92 -7.71 12.72
C VAL A 59 2.42 -7.45 12.70
N LEU A 60 2.88 -6.22 13.00
CA LEU A 60 4.33 -5.92 13.07
C LEU A 60 5.07 -6.66 14.19
N SER A 61 4.38 -7.06 15.25
CA SER A 61 5.01 -7.86 16.31
C SER A 61 5.39 -9.26 15.82
N GLU A 62 4.67 -9.77 14.81
CA GLU A 62 4.90 -11.08 14.18
C GLU A 62 5.74 -10.95 12.90
N ALA A 63 5.63 -9.83 12.18
CA ALA A 63 6.32 -9.56 10.92
C ALA A 63 7.00 -8.17 10.94
N PRO A 64 8.12 -8.01 11.69
CA PRO A 64 8.76 -6.71 11.89
C PRO A 64 9.42 -6.13 10.62
N TYR A 65 9.70 -6.97 9.61
CA TYR A 65 10.34 -6.58 8.35
C TYR A 65 9.33 -6.34 7.21
N ASP A 66 8.02 -6.33 7.51
CA ASP A 66 6.98 -6.09 6.49
C ASP A 66 6.86 -4.59 6.17
N VAL A 67 7.43 -4.21 5.02
CA VAL A 67 7.41 -2.84 4.48
C VAL A 67 5.99 -2.31 4.31
N ASP A 68 5.06 -3.12 3.80
CA ASP A 68 3.70 -2.69 3.50
C ASP A 68 2.93 -2.36 4.79
N VAL A 69 3.11 -3.17 5.82
CA VAL A 69 2.47 -2.94 7.13
C VAL A 69 3.00 -1.66 7.76
N ARG A 70 4.32 -1.39 7.66
CA ARG A 70 4.91 -0.13 8.16
C ARG A 70 4.37 1.09 7.44
N ILE A 71 4.22 1.05 6.12
CA ILE A 71 3.63 2.15 5.35
C ILE A 71 2.16 2.37 5.72
N ARG A 72 1.38 1.29 5.87
CA ARG A 72 -0.01 1.38 6.34
C ARG A 72 -0.10 2.01 7.73
N LEU A 73 0.82 1.66 8.63
CA LEU A 73 0.89 2.24 9.98
C LEU A 73 1.27 3.73 9.93
N ALA A 74 2.22 4.13 9.08
CA ALA A 74 2.55 5.52 8.84
C ALA A 74 1.33 6.34 8.39
N HIS A 75 0.55 5.82 7.43
CA HIS A 75 -0.69 6.45 7.00
C HIS A 75 -1.74 6.52 8.12
N ALA A 76 -1.88 5.46 8.92
CA ALA A 76 -2.81 5.44 10.03
C ALA A 76 -2.49 6.51 11.08
N TYR A 77 -1.21 6.66 11.46
CA TYR A 77 -0.74 7.74 12.33
C TYR A 77 -0.99 9.13 11.74
N LYS A 78 -0.73 9.33 10.44
CA LYS A 78 -1.02 10.59 9.76
C LYS A 78 -2.51 10.92 9.81
N ARG A 79 -3.41 9.95 9.58
CA ARG A 79 -4.87 10.13 9.64
C ARG A 79 -5.39 10.46 11.04
N LEU A 80 -4.68 10.07 12.09
CA LEU A 80 -4.99 10.42 13.48
C LEU A 80 -4.36 11.74 13.93
N GLY A 81 -3.54 12.39 13.10
CA GLY A 81 -2.87 13.64 13.44
C GLY A 81 -1.58 13.47 14.25
N TYR A 82 -0.93 12.30 14.15
CA TYR A 82 0.38 12.02 14.75
C TYR A 82 1.49 11.99 13.68
N PRO A 83 1.91 13.15 13.14
CA PRO A 83 2.86 13.21 12.04
C PRO A 83 4.25 12.67 12.41
N ASP A 84 4.70 12.84 13.66
CA ASP A 84 6.03 12.38 14.08
C ASP A 84 6.11 10.84 14.09
N LEU A 85 5.04 10.17 14.54
CA LEU A 85 4.93 8.72 14.49
C LEU A 85 4.80 8.22 13.04
N ALA A 86 4.07 8.97 12.20
CA ALA A 86 3.96 8.65 10.78
C ALA A 86 5.32 8.69 10.08
N VAL A 87 6.12 9.73 10.33
CA VAL A 87 7.48 9.87 9.78
C VAL A 87 8.37 8.73 10.29
N GLY A 88 8.27 8.37 11.57
CA GLY A 88 9.04 7.26 12.14
C GLY A 88 8.77 5.92 11.45
N GLU A 89 7.50 5.59 11.17
CA GLU A 89 7.16 4.35 10.46
C GLU A 89 7.53 4.39 8.98
N ALA A 90 7.37 5.54 8.32
CA ALA A 90 7.81 5.71 6.95
C ALA A 90 9.34 5.54 6.83
N TYR A 91 10.12 6.14 7.73
CA TYR A 91 11.56 6.00 7.75
C TYR A 91 12.02 4.55 7.92
N LYS A 92 11.38 3.78 8.83
CA LYS A 92 11.67 2.36 8.98
C LYS A 92 11.35 1.55 7.72
N ALA A 93 10.26 1.88 7.04
CA ALA A 93 9.92 1.24 5.77
C ALA A 93 11.00 1.51 4.70
N LEU A 94 11.60 2.71 4.67
CA LEU A 94 12.71 3.02 3.77
C LEU A 94 13.96 2.20 4.07
N LEU A 95 14.32 2.07 5.34
CA LEU A 95 15.46 1.21 5.73
C LEU A 95 15.25 -0.23 5.28
N LEU A 96 14.04 -0.76 5.42
CA LEU A 96 13.74 -2.12 4.94
C LEU A 96 13.77 -2.25 3.42
N ILE A 97 13.39 -1.20 2.69
CA ILE A 97 13.56 -1.17 1.23
C ILE A 97 15.04 -1.23 0.88
N ASP A 98 15.90 -0.48 1.59
CA ASP A 98 17.34 -0.53 1.38
C ASP A 98 17.89 -1.95 1.65
N GLU A 99 17.47 -2.59 2.75
CA GLU A 99 17.84 -3.97 3.07
C GLU A 99 17.38 -4.98 1.99
N VAL A 100 16.20 -4.79 1.37
CA VAL A 100 15.76 -5.63 0.23
C VAL A 100 16.67 -5.44 -0.99
N LEU A 101 17.16 -4.22 -1.21
CA LEU A 101 17.95 -3.88 -2.40
C LEU A 101 19.45 -4.20 -2.26
N GLU A 102 19.97 -4.28 -1.03
CA GLU A 102 21.37 -4.53 -0.74
C GLU A 102 21.61 -5.95 -0.21
N GLU A 103 22.10 -6.84 -1.07
CA GLU A 103 22.40 -8.27 -0.74
C GLU A 103 23.38 -8.45 0.45
N GLY A 104 24.12 -7.40 0.83
CA GLY A 104 25.06 -7.40 1.96
C GLY A 104 24.51 -6.83 3.26
N GLY A 105 23.23 -6.45 3.31
CA GLY A 105 22.57 -5.88 4.48
C GLY A 105 22.48 -6.86 5.65
N GLU A 106 22.44 -6.33 6.88
CA GLU A 106 22.32 -7.15 8.10
C GLU A 106 20.99 -7.92 8.14
N TYR A 107 19.95 -7.33 7.55
CA TYR A 107 18.58 -7.86 7.56
C TYR A 107 18.06 -8.16 6.16
N HIS A 108 18.96 -8.36 5.19
CA HIS A 108 18.60 -8.60 3.79
C HIS A 108 17.67 -9.81 3.65
N GLU A 109 18.03 -10.96 4.23
CA GLU A 109 17.27 -12.19 4.10
C GLU A 109 15.85 -12.06 4.70
N GLU A 110 15.73 -11.44 5.88
CA GLU A 110 14.44 -11.25 6.54
C GLU A 110 13.55 -10.23 5.82
N ALA A 111 14.13 -9.14 5.32
CA ALA A 111 13.42 -8.13 4.55
C ALA A 111 12.95 -8.69 3.20
N LEU A 112 13.80 -9.47 2.53
CA LEU A 112 13.49 -10.13 1.27
C LEU A 112 12.37 -11.17 1.42
N GLU A 113 12.40 -12.01 2.46
CA GLU A 113 11.33 -13.00 2.71
C GLU A 113 10.01 -12.31 3.08
N ALA A 114 10.05 -11.25 3.90
CA ALA A 114 8.86 -10.49 4.25
C ALA A 114 8.22 -9.83 3.02
N ALA A 115 9.02 -9.19 2.17
CA ALA A 115 8.55 -8.59 0.92
C ALA A 115 8.03 -9.66 -0.06
N SER A 116 8.70 -10.81 -0.16
CA SER A 116 8.24 -11.96 -0.94
C SER A 116 6.87 -12.47 -0.48
N SER A 117 6.65 -12.54 0.83
CA SER A 117 5.36 -12.91 1.42
C SER A 117 4.26 -11.89 1.04
N SER A 118 4.55 -10.59 1.16
CA SER A 118 3.62 -9.52 0.80
C SER A 118 3.26 -9.55 -0.68
N ILE A 119 4.23 -9.75 -1.58
CA ILE A 119 4.00 -9.87 -3.02
C ILE A 119 3.18 -11.12 -3.34
N ARG A 120 3.47 -12.28 -2.73
CA ARG A 120 2.66 -13.51 -2.89
C ARG A 120 1.21 -13.26 -2.49
N SER A 121 0.99 -12.53 -1.39
CA SER A 121 -0.35 -12.14 -0.94
C SER A 121 -1.05 -11.23 -1.95
N LEU A 122 -0.37 -10.20 -2.47
CA LEU A 122 -0.90 -9.31 -3.51
C LEU A 122 -1.32 -10.06 -4.77
N ILE A 123 -0.46 -10.97 -5.26
CA ILE A 123 -0.73 -11.80 -6.43
C ILE A 123 -1.95 -12.71 -6.19
N LYS A 124 -2.05 -13.33 -5.00
CA LYS A 124 -3.21 -14.14 -4.62
C LYS A 124 -4.51 -13.34 -4.64
N HIS A 125 -4.45 -12.05 -4.34
CA HIS A 125 -5.58 -11.13 -4.41
C HIS A 125 -5.80 -10.49 -5.80
N GLY A 126 -5.06 -10.93 -6.82
CA GLY A 126 -5.21 -10.48 -8.21
C GLY A 126 -4.54 -9.14 -8.51
N ILE A 127 -3.69 -8.64 -7.62
CA ILE A 127 -2.90 -7.42 -7.82
C ILE A 127 -1.52 -7.85 -8.30
N THR A 128 -1.23 -7.64 -9.58
CA THR A 128 0.11 -7.91 -10.13
C THR A 128 1.01 -6.69 -9.87
N PRO A 129 2.19 -6.87 -9.25
CA PRO A 129 3.20 -5.83 -9.23
C PRO A 129 3.62 -5.58 -10.69
N ASP A 130 3.46 -4.34 -11.15
CA ASP A 130 3.67 -3.96 -12.54
C ASP A 130 5.15 -4.07 -12.92
N SER A 131 5.54 -5.17 -13.57
CA SER A 131 6.89 -5.38 -14.14
C SER A 131 7.08 -4.69 -15.51
N SER A 132 6.19 -3.78 -15.91
CA SER A 132 6.33 -3.05 -17.16
C SER A 132 7.41 -1.98 -17.02
N HIS A 133 8.69 -2.35 -17.06
CA HIS A 133 9.83 -1.59 -17.62
C HIS A 133 11.13 -2.40 -17.41
N SER A 134 11.44 -3.33 -18.33
CA SER A 134 12.82 -3.54 -18.76
C SER A 134 12.88 -4.04 -20.20
N ASN A 135 13.84 -3.47 -20.94
CA ASN A 135 14.03 -3.59 -22.37
C ASN A 135 14.31 -5.03 -22.82
N GLY A 136 13.92 -5.33 -24.07
CA GLY A 136 13.93 -6.67 -24.62
C GLY A 136 15.28 -7.38 -24.61
N HIS A 137 15.23 -8.65 -24.17
CA HIS A 137 16.00 -9.74 -24.75
C HIS A 137 15.03 -10.91 -24.98
N GLN A 138 14.66 -11.11 -26.24
CA GLN A 138 13.95 -12.31 -26.67
C GLN A 138 14.90 -13.51 -26.53
N HIS A 139 14.71 -14.32 -25.50
CA HIS A 139 15.09 -15.73 -25.56
C HIS A 139 13.80 -16.55 -25.52
N GLY A 140 13.54 -17.24 -26.62
CA GLY A 140 12.27 -17.89 -26.92
C GLY A 140 11.91 -18.99 -25.93
N LEU A 141 10.69 -18.88 -25.38
CA LEU A 141 10.01 -20.00 -24.74
C LEU A 141 9.31 -20.82 -25.81
N SER A 142 10.07 -21.73 -26.43
CA SER A 142 9.54 -22.86 -27.18
C SER A 142 9.66 -24.10 -26.32
N GLY A 143 8.53 -24.67 -25.90
CA GLY A 143 8.51 -25.94 -25.19
C GLY A 143 7.30 -26.10 -24.30
N ALA A 144 6.15 -26.41 -24.91
CA ALA A 144 5.01 -26.94 -24.18
C ALA A 144 5.42 -28.23 -23.44
N GLN A 145 5.19 -28.30 -22.13
CA GLN A 145 4.69 -29.51 -21.46
C GLN A 145 4.45 -29.32 -19.94
N ALA A 146 3.27 -29.80 -19.54
CA ALA A 146 2.94 -30.42 -18.25
C ALA A 146 2.74 -29.54 -16.99
N LEU A 147 1.45 -29.27 -16.73
CA LEU A 147 0.74 -29.67 -15.51
C LEU A 147 1.53 -29.64 -14.19
N GLN A 148 1.31 -28.57 -13.41
CA GLN A 148 1.10 -28.66 -11.97
C GLN A 148 0.35 -27.41 -11.50
N SER A 149 -0.89 -27.60 -11.04
CA SER A 149 -1.58 -26.66 -10.18
C SER A 149 -0.75 -26.53 -8.89
N SER A 150 0.17 -25.58 -8.87
CA SER A 150 0.82 -25.13 -7.64
C SER A 150 0.05 -23.92 -7.16
N ASP A 151 -0.69 -24.06 -6.07
CA ASP A 151 -1.47 -23.01 -5.40
C ASP A 151 -0.62 -21.86 -4.81
N ASN A 152 0.64 -21.73 -5.24
CA ASN A 152 1.55 -20.68 -4.79
C ASN A 152 2.29 -20.07 -6.00
N PRO A 153 2.10 -18.77 -6.30
CA PRO A 153 2.90 -18.10 -7.30
C PRO A 153 4.38 -18.14 -6.89
N VAL A 154 5.24 -18.60 -7.81
CA VAL A 154 6.69 -18.51 -7.61
C VAL A 154 7.06 -17.03 -7.73
N VAL A 155 7.49 -16.45 -6.62
CA VAL A 155 8.05 -15.09 -6.56
C VAL A 155 9.56 -15.25 -6.49
N THR A 156 10.28 -14.64 -7.41
CA THR A 156 11.74 -14.62 -7.45
C THR A 156 12.29 -13.40 -6.74
N ASP A 157 13.53 -13.47 -6.27
CA ASP A 157 14.21 -12.33 -5.61
C ASP A 157 14.26 -11.12 -6.56
N GLU A 158 14.41 -11.34 -7.86
CA GLU A 158 14.31 -10.30 -8.88
C GLU A 158 12.95 -9.61 -8.89
N ASP A 159 11.84 -10.34 -8.72
CA ASP A 159 10.50 -9.75 -8.65
C ASP A 159 10.36 -8.85 -7.42
N VAL A 160 10.98 -9.24 -6.29
CA VAL A 160 10.97 -8.47 -5.04
C VAL A 160 11.78 -7.19 -5.18
N VAL A 161 12.95 -7.26 -5.82
CA VAL A 161 13.80 -6.09 -6.11
C VAL A 161 13.09 -5.14 -7.09
N VAL A 162 12.41 -5.65 -8.11
CA VAL A 162 11.60 -4.84 -9.03
C VAL A 162 10.44 -4.17 -8.31
N TRP A 163 9.76 -4.89 -7.41
CA TRP A 163 8.72 -4.33 -6.56
C TRP A 163 9.27 -3.20 -5.70
N ALA A 164 10.39 -3.40 -5.00
CA ALA A 164 11.00 -2.39 -4.12
C ALA A 164 11.40 -1.11 -4.91
N LYS A 165 12.00 -1.27 -6.09
CA LYS A 165 12.35 -0.15 -6.99
C LYS A 165 11.12 0.60 -7.49
N THR A 166 10.07 -0.12 -7.86
CA THR A 166 8.81 0.47 -8.32
C THR A 166 8.08 1.20 -7.18
N TYR A 167 8.12 0.63 -5.98
CA TYR A 167 7.53 1.20 -4.78
C TYR A 167 8.19 2.53 -4.43
N TRP A 168 9.53 2.58 -4.46
CA TRP A 168 10.30 3.81 -4.24
C TRP A 168 10.04 4.88 -5.30
N SER A 169 9.98 4.49 -6.58
CA SER A 169 9.76 5.43 -7.69
C SER A 169 8.38 6.09 -7.67
N ARG A 170 7.37 5.47 -7.04
CA ARG A 170 6.03 6.05 -6.85
C ARG A 170 5.93 6.94 -5.61
N ALA A 171 6.88 6.82 -4.68
CA ALA A 171 6.89 7.54 -3.41
C ALA A 171 7.70 8.85 -3.44
N SER A 172 8.62 9.03 -4.41
CA SER A 172 9.43 10.24 -4.61
C SER A 172 8.84 11.19 -5.65
#